data_AF-A0A259TLG9-F1
#
_entry.id   AF-A0A259TLG9-F1
#
_cell.length_a   1.000
_cell.length_b   1.000
_cell.length_c   1.000
_cell.angle_alpha   90.00
_cell.angle_beta   90.00
_cell.angle_gamma   90.00
#
_symmetry.space_group_name_H-M   'P 1'
#
loop_
_entity.id
_entity.type
_entity.pdbx_description
1 polymer ?
#
loop_
_entity_poly.entity_id
_entity_poly.type
_entity_poly.pdbx_seq_one_letter_code
_entity_poly.pdbx_strand_id
1 'polypeptide(L)' 'MSEKYVGQIVEIVYLDQAGNITQRKIEVKGMRGNIVRAVCLKTEAPRTFRQDRILAWQVAKTA' A
#
# COMPACT_ATOMS: atom_id res chain seq x y z
N MET A 1 8.65 0.17 2.95
CA MET A 1 7.87 1.33 3.45
C MET A 1 8.18 1.53 4.94
N SER A 2 7.99 2.72 5.49
CA SER A 2 8.34 3.06 6.90
C SER A 2 7.23 3.87 7.56
N GLU A 3 7.17 3.91 8.90
CA GLU A 3 6.12 4.57 9.71
C GLU A 3 5.76 6.01 9.29
N LYS A 4 6.70 6.78 8.72
CA LYS A 4 6.44 8.14 8.18
C LYS A 4 5.32 8.25 7.14
N TYR A 5 4.92 7.15 6.50
CA TYR A 5 3.84 7.16 5.50
C TYR A 5 2.45 6.93 6.11
N VAL A 6 2.34 6.65 7.41
CA VAL A 6 1.04 6.51 8.08
C VAL A 6 0.25 7.82 7.96
N GLY A 7 -1.02 7.72 7.58
CA GLY A 7 -1.90 8.86 7.28
C GLY A 7 -1.77 9.39 5.86
N GLN A 8 -0.81 8.91 5.06
CA GLN A 8 -0.62 9.35 3.67
C GLN A 8 -1.30 8.40 2.69
N ILE A 9 -1.71 8.99 1.57
CA ILE A 9 -2.09 8.23 0.38
C ILE A 9 -0.83 7.97 -0.44
N VAL A 10 -0.56 6.70 -0.71
CA VAL A 10 0.58 6.22 -1.49
C VAL A 10 0.09 5.34 -2.63
N GLU A 11 0.74 5.48 -3.77
CA GLU A 11 0.61 4.54 -4.87
C GLU A 11 1.71 3.48 -4.75
N ILE A 12 1.31 2.22 -4.87
CA ILE A 12 2.20 1.07 -4.74
C ILE A 12 2.15 0.20 -5.98
N VAL A 13 3.29 -0.40 -6.32
CA VAL A 13 3.39 -1.56 -7.23
C VAL A 13 3.43 -2.81 -6.35
N TYR A 14 2.42 -3.66 -6.44
CA TYR A 14 2.22 -4.80 -5.55
C TYR A 14 2.21 -6.12 -6.33
N LEU A 15 3.02 -7.07 -5.88
CA LEU A 15 3.03 -8.45 -6.34
C LEU A 15 2.01 -9.26 -5.54
N ASP A 16 0.95 -9.72 -6.20
CA ASP A 16 -0.07 -10.54 -5.54
C ASP A 16 0.39 -11.99 -5.31
N GLN A 17 -0.49 -12.83 -4.76
CA GLN A 17 -0.18 -14.23 -4.47
C GLN A 17 -0.08 -15.11 -5.72
N ALA A 18 -0.77 -14.74 -6.81
CA ALA A 18 -0.75 -15.44 -8.08
C ALA A 18 0.42 -14.99 -8.99
N GLY A 19 1.22 -14.02 -8.54
CA GLY A 19 2.36 -13.49 -9.28
C GLY A 19 2.03 -12.29 -10.17
N ASN A 20 0.80 -11.75 -10.12
CA ASN A 20 0.45 -10.58 -10.90
C ASN A 20 0.97 -9.30 -10.24
N ILE A 21 1.53 -8.42 -11.05
CA ILE A 21 1.93 -7.08 -10.63
C ILE A 21 0.75 -6.14 -10.82
N THR A 22 0.35 -5.45 -9.76
CA THR A 22 -0.79 -4.52 -9.77
C THR A 22 -0.37 -3.15 -9.24
N GLN A 23 -0.88 -2.07 -9.84
CA GLN A 23 -0.76 -0.73 -9.27
C GLN A 23 -1.98 -0.40 -8.41
N ARG A 24 -1.76 0.12 -7.21
CA ARG A 24 -2.82 0.40 -6.23
C ARG A 24 -2.56 1.70 -5.51
N LYS A 25 -3.60 2.54 -5.42
CA LYS A 25 -3.61 3.69 -4.50
C LYS A 25 -4.20 3.24 -3.16
N ILE A 26 -3.45 3.46 -2.09
CA ILE A 26 -3.83 3.03 -0.74
C ILE A 26 -3.62 4.17 0.25
N GLU A 27 -4.50 4.27 1.24
CA GLU A 27 -4.28 5.13 2.40
C GLU A 27 -3.69 4.30 3.54
N VAL A 28 -2.46 4.60 3.96
CA VAL A 28 -1.77 3.82 4.98
C VAL A 28 -2.31 4.17 6.36
N LYS A 29 -2.88 3.19 7.05
CA LYS A 29 -3.46 3.34 8.40
C LYS A 29 -2.50 2.91 9.50
N GLY A 30 -1.49 2.10 9.18
CA GLY A 30 -0.48 1.66 10.15
C GLY A 30 0.49 0.64 9.57
N MET A 31 1.60 0.43 10.26
CA MET A 31 2.58 -0.61 9.96
C MET A 31 2.89 -1.43 11.19
N ARG A 32 3.04 -2.74 11.02
CA ARG A 32 3.49 -3.65 12.09
C ARG A 32 4.37 -4.75 11.48
N GLY A 33 5.66 -4.68 11.76
CA GLY A 33 6.63 -5.58 11.14
C GLY A 33 6.55 -5.50 9.61
N ASN A 34 6.33 -6.64 8.95
CA ASN A 34 6.24 -6.74 7.50
C ASN A 34 4.82 -6.51 6.93
N ILE A 35 3.88 -5.99 7.74
CA ILE A 35 2.49 -5.77 7.33
C ILE A 35 2.18 -4.28 7.31
N VAL A 36 1.70 -3.80 6.16
CA VAL A 36 1.09 -2.48 5.99
C VAL A 36 -0.43 -2.65 6.07
N ARG A 37 -1.07 -1.99 7.03
CA ARG A 37 -2.54 -1.88 7.11
C ARG A 37 -2.95 -0.63 6.35
N ALA A 38 -3.87 -0.77 5.41
CA ALA A 38 -4.30 0.34 4.57
C ALA A 38 -5.75 0.20 4.13
N VAL A 39 -6.34 1.27 3.64
CA VAL A 39 -7.59 1.22 2.87
C VAL A 39 -7.22 1.26 1.40
N CYS A 40 -7.67 0.26 0.63
CA CYS A 40 -7.48 0.27 -0.81
C CYS A 40 -8.52 1.18 -1.45
N LEU A 41 -8.11 2.30 -2.02
CA LEU A 41 -9.04 3.31 -2.54
C LEU A 41 -9.81 2.83 -3.78
N LYS A 42 -9.29 1.84 -4.52
CA LYS A 42 -10.01 1.24 -5.65
C LYS A 42 -11.26 0.47 -5.23
N THR A 43 -11.25 -0.15 -4.04
CA THR A 43 -12.36 -0.98 -3.54
C THR A 43 -13.00 -0.41 -2.28
N GLU A 44 -12.54 0.77 -1.82
CA GLU A 44 -12.94 1.43 -0.57
C GLU A 44 -12.96 0.51 0.66
N ALA A 45 -12.06 -0.48 0.68
CA ALA A 45 -12.08 -1.54 1.68
C ALA A 45 -10.74 -1.64 2.43
N PRO A 46 -10.75 -1.91 3.74
CA PRO A 46 -9.55 -2.23 4.50
C PRO A 46 -8.84 -3.47 3.94
N ARG A 47 -7.53 -3.37 3.75
CA ARG A 47 -6.65 -4.48 3.34
C ARG A 47 -5.31 -4.42 4.06
N THR A 48 -4.69 -5.59 4.14
CA THR A 48 -3.28 -5.71 4.53
C THR A 48 -2.45 -5.99 3.29
N PHE A 49 -1.27 -5.37 3.24
CA PHE A 49 -0.26 -5.60 2.21
C PHE A 49 1.02 -6.05 2.89
N ARG A 50 1.67 -7.06 2.35
CA ARG A 50 2.99 -7.44 2.85
C ARG A 50 4.04 -6.51 2.25
N GLN A 51 4.91 -5.98 3.09
CA GLN A 51 5.91 -5.01 2.66
C GLN A 51 6.96 -5.64 1.74
N ASP A 52 7.31 -6.90 1.96
CA ASP A 52 8.17 -7.71 1.06
C ASP A 52 7.59 -7.93 -0.35
N ARG A 53 6.30 -7.65 -0.56
CA ARG A 53 5.63 -7.74 -1.87
C ARG A 53 5.31 -6.39 -2.50
N ILE A 54 5.70 -5.29 -1.85
CA ILE A 54 5.64 -3.96 -2.43
C ILE A 54 6.96 -3.72 -3.17
N LEU A 55 6.90 -3.76 -4.51
CA LEU A 55 8.07 -3.64 -5.37
C LEU A 55 8.56 -2.19 -5.51
N ALA A 56 7.63 -1.24 -5.50
CA ALA A 56 7.89 0.20 -5.54
C ALA A 56 6.71 0.96 -4.92
N TRP A 57 6.95 2.17 -4.44
CA TRP A 57 5.90 3.07 -3.97
C TRP A 57 6.29 4.55 -4.09
N GLN A 58 5.30 5.41 -4.21
CA GLN A 58 5.45 6.87 -4.14
C GLN A 58 4.26 7.51 -3.41
N VAL A 59 4.48 8.69 -2.81
CA VAL A 59 3.37 9.49 -2.26
C VAL A 59 2.47 9.90 -3.42
N ALA A 60 1.17 9.66 -3.29
CA ALA A 60 0.23 10.08 -4.31
C ALA A 60 0.20 11.62 -4.31
N LYS A 61 0.43 12.22 -5.48
CA LYS A 61 0.26 13.67 -5.63
C LYS A 61 -1.22 13.99 -5.42
N THR A 62 -1.49 14.93 -4.52
CA THR A 62 -2.77 15.64 -4.51
C THR A 62 -2.80 16.50 -5.77
N ALA A 63 -3.88 16.39 -6.54
CA ALA A 63 -4.15 17.27 -7.68
C ALA A 63 -4.57 18.66 -7.17
#